data_AF-A0A816D0B2-F1
#
_entry.id   AF-A0A816D0B2-F1
#
_cell.length_a   1.000
_cell.length_b   1.000
_cell.length_c   1.000
_cell.angle_alpha   90.00
_cell.angle_beta   90.00
_cell.angle_gamma   90.00
#
_symmetry.space_group_name_H-M   'P 1'
#
loop_
_entity.id
_entity.type
_entity.pdbx_description
1 polymer ?
#
loop_
_entity_poly.entity_id
_entity_poly.type
_entity_poly.pdbx_seq_one_letter_code
_entity_poly.pdbx_strand_id
1 'polypeptide(L)'
;MAKESISHIFRINIRDQFENADPSKHFIYTSGLLQDIQTKFSAVEQSPYEAVAASVPNTDDETLQCSTFRSWTLGLLFVTLISVVNQFFFFRSNPLSIGPVIAQVLSLPVGKLMAKVLPSKYIRIWKWRFSLNPGPFNMKEHTLITVMANTAAGGQYAMNVIAVQRLFYHDKMTHVIATFFLISSQVIGFGLAGMTLVKSSSVAMKNSVRLPN
;
A
#
# COMPACT_ATOMS: atom_id res chain seq x y z
N MET A 1 -32.07 -0.44 4.68
CA MET A 1 -33.32 -0.34 5.46
C MET A 1 -33.08 0.15 6.90
N ALA A 2 -32.33 -0.54 7.77
CA ALA A 2 -32.08 -0.06 9.15
C ALA A 2 -31.22 1.23 9.24
N LYS A 3 -30.21 1.39 8.39
CA LYS A 3 -29.35 2.60 8.34
C LYS A 3 -30.12 3.88 7.98
N GLU A 4 -31.11 3.78 7.09
CA GLU A 4 -31.91 4.92 6.65
C GLU A 4 -32.92 5.35 7.71
N SER A 5 -33.53 4.39 8.43
CA SER A 5 -34.46 4.69 9.52
C SER A 5 -33.78 5.38 10.70
N ILE A 6 -32.57 4.96 11.07
CA ILE A 6 -31.76 5.61 12.12
C ILE A 6 -31.32 7.02 11.69
N SER A 7 -30.93 7.20 10.42
CA SER A 7 -30.58 8.50 9.86
C SER A 7 -31.77 9.49 9.90
N HIS A 8 -32.96 9.02 9.53
CA HIS A 8 -34.17 9.85 9.51
C HIS A 8 -34.63 10.26 10.91
N ILE A 9 -34.64 9.34 11.88
CA ILE A 9 -35.03 9.63 13.28
C ILE A 9 -34.03 10.60 13.93
N PHE A 10 -32.73 10.47 13.61
CA PHE A 10 -31.71 11.38 14.12
C PHE A 10 -31.87 12.80 13.55
N ARG A 11 -32.19 12.94 12.26
CA ARG A 11 -32.47 14.26 11.64
C ARG A 11 -33.66 14.98 12.26
N ILE A 12 -34.72 14.24 12.59
CA ILE A 12 -35.94 14.79 13.20
C ILE A 12 -35.62 15.30 14.61
N ASN A 13 -34.99 14.47 15.45
CA ASN A 13 -34.66 14.86 16.83
C ASN A 13 -33.70 16.07 16.89
N ILE A 14 -32.76 16.19 15.95
CA ILE A 14 -31.85 17.35 15.90
C ILE A 14 -32.58 18.64 15.53
N ARG A 15 -33.52 18.59 14.59
CA ARG A 15 -34.28 19.78 14.16
C ARG A 15 -35.09 20.35 15.32
N ASP A 16 -35.76 19.50 16.08
CA ASP A 16 -36.58 19.91 17.23
C ASP A 16 -35.73 20.50 18.38
N GLN A 17 -34.51 19.99 18.58
CA GLN A 17 -33.56 20.53 19.58
C GLN A 17 -32.99 21.88 19.18
N PHE A 18 -32.85 22.14 17.88
CA PHE A 18 -32.35 23.41 17.35
C PHE A 18 -33.45 24.48 17.34
N GLU A 19 -34.67 24.13 16.94
CA GLU A 19 -35.79 25.06 16.77
C GLU A 19 -36.34 25.62 18.11
N ASN A 20 -36.17 24.88 19.21
CA ASN A 20 -36.58 25.31 20.55
C ASN A 20 -35.45 25.96 21.39
N ALA A 21 -34.24 26.09 20.84
CA ALA A 21 -33.09 26.62 21.57
C ALA A 21 -32.94 28.14 21.41
N ASP A 22 -32.60 28.82 22.51
CA ASP A 22 -32.29 30.26 22.51
C ASP A 22 -31.12 30.58 21.55
N PRO A 23 -31.22 31.62 20.70
CA PRO A 23 -30.21 31.97 19.71
C PRO A 23 -28.78 32.14 20.26
N SER A 24 -28.63 32.51 21.53
CA SER A 24 -27.32 32.62 22.20
C SER A 24 -26.60 31.27 22.38
N LYS A 25 -27.34 30.16 22.38
CA LYS A 25 -26.84 28.80 22.66
C LYS A 25 -26.65 27.95 21.40
N HIS A 26 -27.11 28.41 20.23
CA HIS A 26 -26.96 27.68 18.97
C HIS A 26 -25.52 27.26 18.68
N PHE A 27 -24.53 28.10 19.00
CA PHE A 27 -23.12 27.76 18.79
C PHE A 27 -22.67 26.53 19.60
N ILE A 28 -23.15 26.40 20.84
CA ILE A 28 -22.82 25.27 21.73
C ILE A 28 -23.54 23.99 21.27
N TYR A 29 -24.80 24.08 20.86
CA TYR A 29 -25.51 22.93 20.28
C TYR A 29 -24.92 22.50 18.93
N THR A 30 -24.50 23.46 18.10
CA THR A 30 -23.87 23.16 16.80
C THR A 30 -22.52 22.46 16.98
N SER A 31 -21.68 22.94 17.90
CA SER A 31 -20.39 22.30 18.20
C SER A 31 -20.56 20.90 18.79
N GLY A 32 -21.52 20.70 19.71
CA GLY A 32 -21.87 19.38 20.24
C GLY A 32 -22.38 18.41 19.15
N LEU A 33 -23.28 18.87 18.28
CA LEU A 33 -23.79 18.09 17.15
C LEU A 33 -22.70 17.71 16.16
N LEU A 34 -21.78 18.64 15.85
CA LEU A 34 -20.64 18.34 14.98
C LEU A 34 -19.73 17.27 15.61
N GLN A 35 -19.54 17.31 16.92
CA GLN A 35 -18.75 16.31 17.63
C GLN A 35 -19.44 14.94 17.67
N ASP A 36 -20.76 14.90 17.85
CA ASP A 36 -21.55 13.67 17.76
C ASP A 36 -21.57 13.08 16.35
N ILE A 37 -21.70 13.93 15.33
CA ILE A 37 -21.62 13.55 13.92
C ILE A 37 -20.23 12.99 13.61
N GLN A 38 -19.17 13.66 14.05
CA GLN A 38 -17.79 13.21 13.86
C GLN A 38 -17.56 11.84 14.52
N THR A 39 -18.02 11.68 15.75
CA THR A 39 -17.86 10.43 16.52
C THR A 39 -18.64 9.28 15.87
N LYS A 40 -19.87 9.53 15.41
CA LYS A 40 -20.67 8.53 14.69
C LYS A 40 -20.08 8.22 13.31
N PHE A 41 -19.51 9.20 12.63
CA PHE A 41 -18.82 8.98 11.35
C PHE A 41 -17.57 8.11 11.53
N SER A 42 -16.74 8.40 12.54
CA SER A 42 -15.60 7.55 12.91
C SER A 42 -16.01 6.14 13.32
N ALA A 43 -17.16 5.98 13.98
CA ALA A 43 -17.72 4.66 14.30
C ALA A 43 -18.26 3.90 13.07
N VAL A 44 -18.66 4.62 12.01
CA VAL A 44 -19.08 4.02 10.72
C VAL A 44 -17.88 3.61 9.87
N GLU A 45 -16.76 4.33 9.97
CA GLU A 45 -15.50 3.94 9.33
C GLU A 45 -14.84 2.74 10.03
N GLN A 46 -15.15 2.50 11.30
CA GLN A 46 -14.63 1.36 12.05
C GLN A 46 -15.16 0.05 11.45
N SER A 47 -14.27 -0.91 11.23
CA SER A 47 -14.64 -2.22 10.73
C SER A 47 -15.75 -2.84 11.61
N PRO A 48 -16.81 -3.44 11.01
CA PRO A 48 -17.88 -4.11 11.77
C PRO A 48 -17.36 -5.28 12.62
N TYR A 49 -16.19 -5.80 12.29
CA TYR A 49 -15.55 -6.90 13.00
C TYR A 49 -14.56 -6.35 14.04
N GLU A 50 -14.87 -6.58 15.32
CA GLU A 50 -14.12 -6.06 16.46
C GLU A 50 -12.63 -6.46 16.44
N ALA A 51 -12.32 -7.70 16.04
CA ALA A 51 -10.94 -8.17 15.90
C ALA A 51 -10.13 -7.38 14.87
N VAL A 52 -10.78 -6.89 13.80
CA VAL A 52 -10.13 -6.07 12.76
C VAL A 52 -9.99 -4.63 13.24
N ALA A 53 -11.03 -4.10 13.88
CA ALA A 53 -11.09 -2.77 14.47
C ALA A 53 -10.02 -2.53 15.56
N ALA A 54 -9.67 -3.56 16.33
CA ALA A 54 -8.62 -3.50 17.33
C ALA A 54 -7.20 -3.62 16.74
N SER A 55 -7.07 -4.22 15.55
CA SER A 55 -5.77 -4.53 14.94
C SER A 55 -5.21 -3.42 14.05
N VAL A 56 -6.07 -2.57 13.49
CA VAL A 56 -5.68 -1.50 12.57
C VAL A 56 -6.33 -0.19 13.03
N PRO A 57 -5.55 0.84 13.39
CA PRO A 57 -6.10 2.16 13.63
C PRO A 57 -6.65 2.72 12.32
N ASN A 58 -7.86 3.28 12.36
CA ASN A 58 -8.51 3.88 11.19
C ASN A 58 -7.81 5.13 10.68
N THR A 59 -7.03 5.79 11.51
CA THR A 59 -6.31 7.01 11.15
C THR A 59 -4.89 6.67 10.72
N ASP A 60 -4.53 7.04 9.49
CA ASP A 60 -3.15 6.97 9.02
C ASP A 60 -2.35 8.19 9.54
N ASP A 61 -1.13 7.96 10.01
CA ASP A 61 -0.21 9.02 10.42
C ASP A 61 0.69 9.41 9.24
N GLU A 62 0.42 10.57 8.64
CA GLU A 62 1.14 11.08 7.45
C GLU A 62 2.59 11.49 7.74
N THR A 63 2.97 11.68 9.01
CA THR A 63 4.33 12.12 9.39
C THR A 63 5.36 11.00 9.25
N LEU A 64 4.87 9.76 9.23
CA LEU A 64 5.69 8.56 9.14
C LEU A 64 6.26 8.36 7.73
N GLN A 65 7.59 8.29 7.66
CA GLN A 65 8.29 8.05 6.39
C GLN A 65 8.07 6.62 5.89
N CYS A 66 7.76 6.50 4.60
CA CYS A 66 7.54 5.23 3.90
C CYS A 66 8.74 4.85 3.00
N SER A 67 9.31 5.83 2.31
CA SER A 67 10.44 5.65 1.38
C SER A 67 11.74 6.05 2.07
N THR A 68 12.48 5.07 2.57
CA THR A 68 13.74 5.28 3.31
C THR A 68 14.83 4.41 2.71
N PHE A 69 16.09 4.83 2.81
CA PHE A 69 17.22 4.08 2.27
C PHE A 69 17.26 2.60 2.73
N ARG A 70 16.90 2.33 4.00
CA ARG A 70 16.82 0.98 4.53
C ARG A 70 15.73 0.11 3.88
N SER A 71 14.57 0.68 3.56
CA SER A 71 13.49 -0.08 2.92
C SER A 71 13.82 -0.40 1.48
N TRP A 72 14.47 0.51 0.76
CA TRP A 72 14.99 0.27 -0.59
C TRP A 72 16.10 -0.76 -0.62
N THR A 73 17.08 -0.67 0.28
CA THR A 73 18.21 -1.63 0.30
C THR A 73 17.75 -3.04 0.67
N LEU A 74 16.93 -3.20 1.71
CA LEU A 74 16.36 -4.50 2.07
C LEU A 74 15.39 -5.03 1.02
N GLY A 75 14.53 -4.16 0.47
CA GLY A 75 13.61 -4.50 -0.61
C GLY A 75 14.34 -5.04 -1.84
N LEU A 76 15.33 -4.29 -2.35
CA LEU A 76 16.12 -4.70 -3.51
C LEU A 76 16.94 -5.98 -3.25
N LEU A 77 17.46 -6.15 -2.03
CA LEU A 77 18.16 -7.37 -1.64
C LEU A 77 17.23 -8.59 -1.73
N PHE A 78 16.07 -8.53 -1.08
CA PHE A 78 15.10 -9.64 -1.10
C PHE A 78 14.52 -9.88 -2.50
N VAL A 79 14.23 -8.82 -3.25
CA VAL A 79 13.79 -8.91 -4.65
C VAL A 79 14.81 -9.67 -5.48
N THR A 80 16.09 -9.29 -5.39
CA THR A 80 17.15 -9.92 -6.17
C THR A 80 17.30 -11.40 -5.81
N LEU A 81 17.33 -11.72 -4.51
CA LEU A 81 17.46 -13.11 -4.05
C LEU A 81 16.29 -14.00 -4.49
N ILE A 82 15.06 -13.55 -4.27
CA ILE A 82 13.85 -14.31 -4.65
C ILE A 82 13.79 -14.48 -6.16
N SER A 83 14.03 -13.41 -6.92
CA SER A 83 13.93 -13.43 -8.38
C SER A 83 14.97 -14.37 -9.01
N VAL A 84 16.22 -14.35 -8.52
CA VAL A 84 17.26 -15.27 -8.97
C VAL A 84 16.89 -16.73 -8.68
N VAL A 85 16.44 -17.03 -7.46
CA VAL A 85 16.09 -18.40 -7.08
C VAL A 85 14.90 -18.90 -7.90
N ASN A 86 13.84 -18.10 -8.01
CA ASN A 86 12.64 -18.47 -8.76
C ASN A 86 12.95 -18.66 -10.24
N GLN A 87 13.71 -17.75 -10.85
CA GLN A 87 14.08 -17.85 -12.25
C GLN A 87 15.01 -19.03 -12.54
N PHE A 88 15.90 -19.38 -11.60
CA PHE A 88 16.79 -20.52 -11.72
C PHE A 88 16.03 -21.85 -11.70
N PHE A 89 15.07 -22.01 -10.79
CA PHE A 89 14.29 -23.24 -10.68
C PHE A 89 13.18 -23.36 -11.74
N PHE A 90 12.79 -22.27 -12.38
CA PHE A 90 11.73 -22.25 -13.38
C PHE A 90 11.97 -23.20 -14.56
N PHE A 91 13.21 -23.33 -15.04
CA PHE A 91 13.55 -24.21 -16.17
C PHE A 91 13.79 -25.68 -15.77
N ARG A 92 13.63 -26.02 -14.48
CA ARG A 92 13.89 -27.36 -13.98
C ARG A 92 12.62 -28.21 -14.02
N SER A 93 12.76 -29.51 -14.26
CA SER A 93 11.64 -30.45 -14.38
C SER A 93 10.75 -30.52 -13.13
N ASN A 94 11.35 -30.27 -11.95
CA ASN A 94 10.65 -30.07 -10.68
C ASN A 94 10.93 -28.64 -10.19
N PRO A 95 10.10 -27.66 -10.57
CA PRO A 95 10.33 -26.27 -10.19
C PRO A 95 10.00 -26.06 -8.71
N LEU A 96 10.92 -25.41 -8.00
CA LEU A 96 10.70 -24.89 -6.65
C LEU A 96 10.49 -23.38 -6.75
N SER A 97 9.43 -22.86 -6.12
CA SER A 97 9.15 -21.43 -6.09
C SER A 97 9.12 -20.93 -4.65
N ILE A 98 9.78 -19.80 -4.42
CA ILE A 98 9.81 -19.07 -3.17
C ILE A 98 8.74 -17.98 -3.23
N GLY A 99 7.78 -18.08 -2.30
CA GLY A 99 6.77 -17.06 -2.10
C GLY A 99 7.29 -15.84 -1.34
N PRO A 100 6.54 -14.72 -1.35
CA PRO A 100 6.95 -13.46 -0.72
C PRO A 100 6.95 -13.52 0.82
N VAL A 101 6.28 -14.52 1.40
CA VAL A 101 6.13 -14.69 2.86
C VAL A 101 7.49 -14.76 3.55
N ILE A 102 8.49 -15.38 2.92
CA ILE A 102 9.84 -15.48 3.51
C ILE A 102 10.45 -14.09 3.68
N ALA A 103 10.31 -13.20 2.69
CA ALA A 103 10.77 -11.83 2.81
C ALA A 103 9.92 -11.02 3.82
N GLN A 104 8.62 -11.27 3.89
CA GLN A 104 7.74 -10.61 4.87
C GLN A 104 8.13 -10.95 6.31
N VAL A 105 8.43 -12.22 6.61
CA VAL A 105 8.85 -12.68 7.94
C VAL A 105 10.26 -12.21 8.27
N LEU A 106 11.21 -12.27 7.32
CA LEU A 106 12.62 -11.90 7.55
C LEU A 106 12.86 -10.38 7.59
N SER A 107 12.05 -9.60 6.86
CA SER A 107 12.22 -8.14 6.79
C SER A 107 11.99 -7.44 8.14
N LEU A 108 11.12 -7.97 9.00
CA LEU A 108 10.85 -7.38 10.32
C LEU A 108 12.06 -7.47 11.28
N PRO A 109 12.66 -8.65 11.56
CA PRO A 109 13.82 -8.74 12.42
C PRO A 109 15.04 -8.06 11.80
N VAL A 110 15.27 -8.21 10.49
CA VAL A 110 16.41 -7.59 9.79
C VAL A 110 16.26 -6.07 9.75
N GLY A 111 15.05 -5.55 9.51
CA GLY A 111 14.76 -4.11 9.53
C GLY A 111 14.97 -3.49 10.91
N LYS A 112 14.55 -4.17 11.98
CA LYS A 112 14.81 -3.73 13.37
C LYS A 112 16.29 -3.79 13.73
N LEU A 113 17.03 -4.80 13.27
CA LEU A 113 18.48 -4.89 13.46
C LEU A 113 19.21 -3.77 12.73
N MET A 114 18.85 -3.53 11.47
CA MET A 114 19.40 -2.45 10.65
C MET A 114 19.13 -1.08 11.27
N ALA A 115 17.94 -0.86 11.86
CA ALA A 115 17.62 0.37 12.58
C ALA A 115 18.48 0.60 13.85
N LYS A 116 18.98 -0.47 14.49
CA LYS A 116 19.90 -0.37 15.64
C LYS A 116 21.36 -0.20 15.22
N VAL A 117 21.76 -0.78 14.09
CA VAL A 117 23.15 -0.78 13.62
C VAL A 117 23.47 0.45 12.77
N LEU A 118 22.50 1.01 12.03
CA LEU A 118 22.77 2.17 11.17
C LEU A 118 22.91 3.47 11.98
N PRO A 119 23.99 4.25 11.75
CA PRO A 119 24.15 5.55 12.36
C PRO A 119 23.15 6.54 11.76
N SER A 120 22.55 7.39 12.62
CA SER A 120 21.63 8.48 12.24
C SER A 120 22.37 9.65 11.57
N LYS A 121 23.02 9.37 10.45
CA LYS A 121 23.72 10.37 9.64
C LYS A 121 22.82 10.80 8.48
N TYR A 122 22.78 12.11 8.27
CA TYR A 122 22.25 12.71 7.05
C TYR A 122 23.33 12.67 5.99
N ILE A 123 23.14 11.87 4.94
CA ILE A 123 23.99 11.94 3.75
C ILE A 123 23.36 12.97 2.81
N ARG A 124 24.20 13.89 2.33
CA ARG A 124 23.84 14.82 1.25
C ARG A 124 24.46 14.28 -0.04
N ILE A 125 23.65 13.73 -0.93
CA ILE A 125 24.07 13.47 -2.33
C ILE A 125 23.57 14.65 -3.16
N TRP A 126 24.52 15.45 -3.65
CA TRP A 126 24.26 16.64 -4.47
C TRP A 126 23.25 17.59 -3.79
N LYS A 127 22.05 17.78 -4.34
CA LYS A 127 20.98 18.62 -3.76
C LYS A 127 20.04 17.88 -2.79
N TRP A 128 20.15 16.55 -2.68
CA TRP A 128 19.23 15.72 -1.91
C TRP A 128 19.83 15.35 -0.56
N ARG A 129 19.08 15.58 0.52
CA ARG A 129 19.47 15.18 1.88
C ARG A 129 18.59 13.99 2.24
N PHE A 130 19.20 12.83 2.50
CA PHE A 130 18.48 11.66 3.01
C PHE A 130 19.10 11.22 4.34
N SER A 131 18.23 10.92 5.30
CA SER A 131 18.64 10.29 6.55
C SER A 131 18.79 8.79 6.31
N LEU A 132 19.94 8.23 6.70
CA LEU A 132 20.13 6.78 6.74
C LEU A 132 19.23 6.11 7.78
N ASN A 133 18.95 6.82 8.88
CA ASN A 133 18.14 6.34 9.98
C ASN A 133 17.23 7.47 10.50
N PRO A 134 16.06 7.68 9.87
CA PRO A 134 15.12 8.73 10.28
C PRO A 134 14.37 8.41 11.59
N GLY A 135 14.35 7.15 12.03
CA GLY A 135 13.62 6.73 13.22
C GLY A 135 13.51 5.20 13.34
N PRO A 136 12.74 4.67 14.31
CA PRO A 136 12.53 3.23 14.47
C PRO A 136 11.89 2.60 13.22
N PHE A 137 12.06 1.29 13.03
CA PHE A 137 11.50 0.57 11.87
C PHE A 137 9.97 0.61 11.90
N ASN A 138 9.38 1.12 10.82
CA ASN A 138 7.96 1.43 10.77
C ASN A 138 7.17 0.41 9.94
N MET A 139 5.86 0.33 10.21
CA MET A 139 4.93 -0.52 9.44
C MET A 139 4.89 -0.13 7.96
N LYS A 140 4.96 1.17 7.61
CA LYS A 140 4.95 1.62 6.20
C LYS A 140 6.14 1.09 5.40
N GLU A 141 7.32 1.09 6.01
CA GLU A 141 8.54 0.55 5.38
C GLU A 141 8.50 -0.97 5.23
N HIS A 142 7.96 -1.66 6.25
CA HIS A 142 7.75 -3.12 6.19
C HIS A 142 6.77 -3.50 5.08
N THR A 143 5.65 -2.77 4.97
CA THR A 143 4.68 -2.94 3.89
C THR A 143 5.33 -2.69 2.53
N LEU A 144 6.14 -1.62 2.39
CA LEU A 144 6.84 -1.33 1.13
C LEU A 144 7.77 -2.48 0.71
N ILE A 145 8.57 -3.02 1.64
CA ILE A 145 9.45 -4.17 1.37
C ILE A 145 8.62 -5.39 0.95
N THR A 146 7.48 -5.62 1.61
CA THR A 146 6.60 -6.76 1.31
C THR A 146 5.99 -6.64 -0.09
N VAL A 147 5.57 -5.44 -0.48
CA VAL A 147 5.06 -5.18 -1.85
C VAL A 147 6.16 -5.42 -2.88
N MET A 148 7.40 -4.96 -2.64
CA MET A 148 8.54 -5.26 -3.52
C MET A 148 8.81 -6.76 -3.61
N ALA A 149 8.80 -7.49 -2.49
CA ALA A 149 9.01 -8.94 -2.50
C ALA A 149 7.91 -9.70 -3.26
N ASN A 150 6.66 -9.22 -3.18
CA ASN A 150 5.53 -9.81 -3.89
C ASN A 150 5.70 -9.72 -5.42
N THR A 151 6.25 -8.62 -5.93
CA THR A 151 6.50 -8.49 -7.37
C THR A 151 7.64 -9.40 -7.85
N ALA A 152 8.59 -9.75 -6.97
CA ALA A 152 9.69 -10.67 -7.28
C ALA A 152 9.28 -12.15 -7.26
N ALA A 153 8.24 -12.50 -6.50
CA ALA A 153 7.71 -13.85 -6.44
C ALA A 153 6.94 -14.24 -7.72
N GLY A 154 6.42 -13.24 -8.44
CA GLY A 154 5.74 -13.44 -9.73
C GLY A 154 6.71 -13.87 -10.82
N GLY A 155 6.45 -15.01 -11.46
CA GLY A 155 7.22 -15.46 -12.62
C GLY A 155 7.14 -14.48 -13.78
N GLN A 156 8.25 -14.26 -14.48
CA GLN A 156 8.34 -13.28 -15.56
C GLN A 156 7.90 -13.87 -16.91
N TYR A 157 6.73 -13.48 -17.40
CA TYR A 157 6.16 -13.98 -18.67
C TYR A 157 7.07 -13.72 -19.87
N ALA A 158 7.74 -12.58 -19.91
CA ALA A 158 8.63 -12.23 -21.02
C ALA A 158 9.84 -13.19 -21.13
N MET A 159 10.24 -13.90 -20.07
CA MET A 159 11.27 -14.93 -20.13
C MET A 159 10.83 -16.14 -20.96
N ASN A 160 9.55 -16.49 -20.97
CA ASN A 160 9.03 -17.59 -21.78
C ASN A 160 9.15 -17.28 -23.27
N VAL A 161 8.86 -16.03 -23.66
CA VAL A 161 8.98 -15.57 -25.05
C VAL A 161 10.44 -15.66 -25.51
N ILE A 162 11.38 -15.20 -24.67
CA ILE A 162 12.82 -15.29 -24.97
C ILE A 162 13.26 -16.75 -25.07
N ALA A 163 12.79 -17.62 -24.18
CA ALA A 163 13.12 -19.05 -24.21
C ALA A 163 12.59 -19.73 -25.49
N VAL A 164 11.35 -19.45 -25.90
CA VAL A 164 10.76 -19.96 -27.13
C VAL A 164 11.52 -19.46 -28.36
N GLN A 165 11.86 -18.17 -28.41
CA GLN A 165 12.64 -17.60 -29.52
C GLN A 165 13.98 -18.31 -29.68
N ARG A 166 14.67 -18.57 -28.55
CA ARG A 166 15.98 -19.23 -28.56
C ARG A 166 15.90 -20.71 -28.91
N LEU A 167 14.84 -21.41 -28.49
CA LEU A 167 14.70 -22.85 -28.67
C LEU A 167 14.13 -23.24 -30.05
N PHE A 168 13.12 -22.53 -30.54
CA PHE A 168 12.39 -22.88 -31.76
C PHE A 168 12.85 -22.11 -33.00
N TYR A 169 13.27 -20.85 -32.85
CA TYR A 169 13.66 -20.01 -33.99
C TYR A 169 15.19 -19.92 -34.17
N HIS A 170 15.97 -20.56 -33.27
CA HIS A 170 17.43 -20.58 -33.25
C HIS A 170 18.11 -19.19 -33.29
N ASP A 171 17.35 -18.13 -33.02
CA ASP A 171 17.84 -16.77 -33.07
C ASP A 171 18.36 -16.34 -31.69
N LYS A 172 19.55 -15.76 -31.66
CA LYS A 172 20.22 -15.33 -30.43
C LYS A 172 20.00 -13.84 -30.26
N MET A 173 18.91 -13.48 -29.57
CA MET A 173 18.74 -12.11 -29.09
C MET A 173 19.93 -11.69 -28.22
N THR A 174 20.55 -10.55 -28.54
CA THR A 174 21.58 -9.93 -27.71
C THR A 174 21.04 -9.69 -26.31
N HIS A 175 21.86 -9.96 -25.28
CA HIS A 175 21.48 -9.79 -23.87
C HIS A 175 20.91 -8.39 -23.55
N VAL A 176 21.40 -7.36 -24.24
CA VAL A 176 20.91 -5.98 -24.13
C VAL A 176 19.45 -5.88 -24.56
N ILE A 177 19.11 -6.39 -25.75
CA ILE A 177 17.74 -6.36 -26.29
C ILE A 177 16.80 -7.17 -25.40
N ALA A 178 17.24 -8.35 -24.95
CA ALA A 178 16.48 -9.17 -24.02
C ALA A 178 16.19 -8.43 -22.70
N THR A 179 17.17 -7.70 -22.15
CA THR A 179 17.01 -6.94 -20.91
C THR A 179 16.02 -5.78 -21.08
N PHE A 180 16.13 -5.03 -22.19
CA PHE A 180 15.17 -3.95 -22.48
C PHE A 180 13.74 -4.48 -22.71
N PHE A 181 13.61 -5.63 -23.36
CA PHE A 181 12.31 -6.29 -23.54
C PHE A 181 11.69 -6.71 -22.19
N LEU A 182 12.50 -7.31 -21.30
CA LEU A 182 12.06 -7.67 -19.95
C LEU A 182 11.62 -6.42 -19.17
N ILE A 183 12.40 -5.34 -19.17
CA ILE A 183 12.07 -4.10 -18.47
C ILE A 183 10.77 -3.49 -19.03
N SER A 184 10.64 -3.41 -20.36
CA SER A 184 9.45 -2.86 -21.01
C SER A 184 8.17 -3.61 -20.60
N SER A 185 8.22 -4.94 -20.55
CA SER A 185 7.06 -5.75 -20.13
C SER A 185 6.57 -5.41 -18.72
N GLN A 186 7.50 -5.19 -17.78
CA GLN A 186 7.16 -4.84 -16.40
C GLN A 186 6.65 -3.41 -16.29
N VAL A 187 7.26 -2.47 -17.01
CA VAL A 187 6.83 -1.05 -17.02
C VAL A 187 5.41 -0.92 -17.56
N ILE A 188 5.08 -1.65 -18.64
CA ILE A 188 3.72 -1.68 -19.19
C ILE A 188 2.74 -2.26 -18.15
N GLY A 189 3.11 -3.37 -17.49
CA GLY A 189 2.27 -3.99 -16.45
C GLY A 189 1.96 -3.04 -15.29
N PHE A 190 2.98 -2.42 -14.70
CA PHE A 190 2.79 -1.46 -13.60
C PHE A 190 2.08 -0.17 -14.07
N GLY A 191 2.31 0.28 -15.31
CA GLY A 191 1.62 1.43 -15.89
C GLY A 191 0.12 1.21 -16.06
N LEU A 192 -0.28 0.04 -16.58
CA LEU A 192 -1.69 -0.35 -16.70
C LEU A 192 -2.35 -0.50 -15.32
N ALA A 193 -1.67 -1.14 -14.37
CA ALA A 193 -2.15 -1.27 -13.00
C ALA A 193 -2.44 0.11 -12.36
N GLY A 194 -1.52 1.07 -12.53
CA GLY A 194 -1.72 2.44 -12.06
C GLY A 194 -2.95 3.13 -12.65
N MET A 195 -3.16 3.02 -13.97
CA MET A 195 -4.32 3.65 -14.63
C MET A 195 -5.66 3.08 -14.14
N THR A 196 -5.74 1.78 -13.93
CA THR A 196 -6.98 1.14 -13.44
C THR A 196 -7.31 1.55 -12.02
N LEU A 197 -6.30 1.67 -11.14
CA LEU A 197 -6.49 2.13 -9.76
C LEU A 197 -6.96 3.58 -9.68
N VAL A 198 -6.38 4.47 -10.49
CA VAL A 198 -6.81 5.89 -10.56
C VAL A 198 -8.26 6.00 -11.05
N LYS A 199 -8.65 5.19 -12.03
CA LYS A 199 -10.03 5.17 -12.52
C LYS A 199 -10.99 4.62 -11.47
N SER A 200 -10.60 3.57 -10.75
CA SER A 200 -11.39 2.98 -9.67
C SER A 200 -11.62 3.96 -8.52
N SER A 201 -10.59 4.67 -8.07
CA SER A 201 -10.72 5.68 -7.01
C SER A 201 -11.56 6.88 -7.45
N SER A 202 -11.43 7.32 -8.71
CA SER A 202 -12.28 8.38 -9.29
C SER A 202 -13.76 7.96 -9.37
N VAL A 203 -14.04 6.71 -9.75
CA VAL A 203 -15.41 6.16 -9.79
C VAL A 203 -15.98 6.00 -8.38
N ALA A 204 -15.18 5.52 -7.42
CA ALA A 204 -15.59 5.39 -6.02
C ALA A 204 -15.95 6.77 -5.42
N MET A 205 -15.13 7.80 -5.65
CA MET A 205 -15.43 9.17 -5.22
C MET A 205 -16.68 9.74 -5.89
N LYS A 206 -16.90 9.47 -7.19
CA LYS A 206 -18.09 9.96 -7.89
C LYS A 206 -19.38 9.27 -7.43
N ASN A 207 -19.28 8.03 -6.94
CA ASN A 207 -20.41 7.28 -6.39
C ASN A 207 -20.68 7.62 -4.92
N SER A 208 -19.66 7.95 -4.12
CA SER A 208 -19.85 8.38 -2.72
C SER A 208 -20.46 9.78 -2.59
N VAL A 209 -20.25 10.66 -3.56
CA VAL A 209 -20.93 11.97 -3.64
C VAL A 209 -22.40 11.83 -4.08
N ARG A 210 -22.75 10.71 -4.71
CA ARG A 210 -24.08 10.42 -5.22
C ARG A 210 -24.85 9.53 -4.24
N LEU A 211 -24.88 9.89 -2.96
CA LEU A 211 -25.84 9.30 -2.02
C LEU A 211 -27.25 9.79 -2.43
N PRO A 212 -28.25 8.91 -2.52
CA PRO A 212 -29.62 9.33 -2.78
C PRO A 212 -30.08 10.27 -1.66
N ASN A 213 -30.70 11.39 -2.06
CA ASN A 213 -31.46 12.27 -1.17
C ASN A 213 -32.66 11.53 -0.59
#